data_AF-A0A822FV96-F1
#
_entry.id   AF-A0A822FV96-F1
#
_cell.length_a   1.000
_cell.length_b   1.000
_cell.length_c   1.000
_cell.angle_alpha   90.00
_cell.angle_beta   90.00
_cell.angle_gamma   90.00
#
_symmetry.space_group_name_H-M   'P 1'
#
loop_
_entity.id
_entity.type
_entity.pdbx_description
1 polymer ?
#
loop_
_entity_poly.entity_id
_entity_poly.type
_entity_poly.pdbx_seq_one_letter_code
_entity_poly.pdbx_strand_id
1 'polypeptide(L)'
;MDLSRRYRSTYLVLLIFPYLCIMYSYFFKSSSINNLTQTKQLSPSLKTTYTGRVLVIYVWANTDVQSLGNLQFFIRYGVHPSQPADYYFILQQVNKKPVNESGLPKLPSNAHYIQ
;
A
#
# COMPACT_ATOMS: atom_id res chain seq x y z
N MET A 1 -37.45 43.69 -9.66
CA MET A 1 -36.26 42.82 -9.86
C MET A 1 -35.33 43.06 -8.68
N ASP A 2 -35.33 42.16 -7.69
CA ASP A 2 -34.68 42.35 -6.38
C ASP A 2 -33.15 42.47 -6.48
N LEU A 3 -32.62 43.67 -6.24
CA LEU A 3 -31.17 43.91 -6.17
C LEU A 3 -30.52 43.09 -5.05
N SER A 4 -31.20 42.87 -3.92
CA SER A 4 -30.63 42.12 -2.78
C SER A 4 -30.32 40.65 -3.10
N ARG A 5 -31.10 40.06 -4.02
CA ARG A 5 -30.91 38.67 -4.48
C ARG A 5 -29.68 38.54 -5.39
N ARG A 6 -29.37 39.58 -6.17
CA ARG A 6 -28.16 39.64 -7.01
C ARG A 6 -26.90 39.77 -6.18
N TYR A 7 -26.89 40.64 -5.16
CA TYR A 7 -25.74 40.81 -4.27
C TYR A 7 -25.40 39.52 -3.52
N ARG A 8 -26.39 38.82 -2.95
CA ARG A 8 -26.17 37.54 -2.25
C ARG A 8 -25.56 36.47 -3.15
N SER A 9 -25.97 36.41 -4.43
CA SER A 9 -25.41 35.47 -5.39
C SER A 9 -23.95 35.79 -5.75
N THR A 10 -23.60 37.07 -5.92
CA THR A 10 -22.20 37.48 -6.17
C THR A 10 -21.27 37.21 -4.99
N TYR A 11 -21.75 37.39 -3.75
CA TYR A 11 -20.94 37.07 -2.56
C TYR A 11 -20.65 35.57 -2.43
N LEU A 12 -21.60 34.70 -2.77
CA LEU A 12 -21.37 33.25 -2.75
C LEU A 12 -20.34 32.82 -3.80
N VAL A 13 -20.38 33.40 -5.00
CA VAL A 13 -19.37 33.11 -6.03
C VAL A 13 -17.98 33.58 -5.59
N LEU A 14 -17.87 34.75 -4.97
CA LEU A 14 -16.61 35.27 -4.45
C LEU A 14 -16.01 34.43 -3.31
N LEU A 15 -16.82 33.68 -2.55
CA LEU A 15 -16.34 32.79 -1.49
C LEU A 15 -15.97 31.39 -2.01
N ILE A 16 -16.73 30.87 -2.99
CA ILE A 16 -16.52 29.53 -3.54
C ILE A 16 -15.29 29.48 -4.45
N PHE A 17 -15.07 30.52 -5.26
CA PHE A 17 -13.96 30.55 -6.22
C PHE A 17 -12.56 30.42 -5.57
N PRO A 18 -12.19 31.20 -4.53
CA PRO A 18 -10.88 31.04 -3.89
C PRO A 18 -10.74 29.69 -3.20
N TYR A 19 -11.82 29.15 -2.61
CA TYR A 19 -11.82 27.83 -1.99
C TYR A 19 -11.52 26.71 -3.00
N LEU A 20 -12.17 26.76 -4.18
CA LEU A 20 -11.92 25.80 -5.26
C LEU A 20 -10.49 25.93 -5.82
N CYS A 21 -9.95 27.15 -5.94
CA CYS A 21 -8.56 27.36 -6.35
C CYS A 21 -7.55 26.74 -5.35
N ILE A 22 -7.78 26.92 -4.05
CA ILE A 22 -6.94 26.32 -3.01
C ILE A 22 -6.99 24.79 -3.10
N MET A 23 -8.19 24.20 -3.17
CA MET A 23 -8.35 22.75 -3.29
C MET A 23 -7.71 22.17 -4.56
N TYR A 24 -7.85 22.85 -5.70
CA TYR A 24 -7.20 22.44 -6.95
C TYR A 24 -5.67 22.45 -6.83
N SER A 25 -5.10 23.47 -6.16
CA SER A 25 -3.65 23.55 -5.95
C SER A 25 -3.11 22.43 -5.06
N TYR A 26 -3.85 22.00 -4.03
CA TYR A 26 -3.47 20.85 -3.20
C TYR A 26 -3.57 19.53 -3.96
N PHE A 27 -4.63 19.35 -4.76
CA PHE A 27 -4.84 18.13 -5.53
C PHE A 27 -3.75 17.94 -6.60
N PHE A 28 -3.39 19.00 -7.34
CA PHE A 28 -2.35 18.93 -8.36
C PHE A 28 -0.93 18.86 -7.79
N LYS A 29 -0.71 19.33 -6.56
CA LYS A 29 0.59 19.19 -5.88
C LYS A 29 0.84 17.76 -5.39
N SER A 30 -0.20 16.92 -5.32
CA SER A 30 -0.10 15.50 -4.95
C SER A 30 0.16 14.56 -6.14
N SER A 31 0.01 15.01 -7.39
CA SER A 31 0.20 14.19 -8.59
C SER A 31 1.57 14.33 -9.24
N SER A 32 2.48 15.14 -8.67
CA SER A 32 3.88 15.23 -9.10
C SER A 32 4.79 14.42 -8.17
N ILE A 33 4.60 13.09 -8.17
CA ILE A 33 5.66 12.18 -7.76
C ILE A 33 6.57 12.00 -8.97
N ASN A 34 7.73 12.63 -8.87
CA ASN A 34 8.78 12.63 -9.88
C ASN A 34 9.20 11.21 -10.27
N ASN A 35 9.24 10.99 -11.58
CA ASN A 35 10.09 10.06 -12.32
C ASN A 35 11.17 9.36 -11.48
N LEU A 36 10.94 8.10 -11.11
CA LEU A 36 12.04 7.16 -10.93
C LEU A 36 12.40 6.55 -12.28
N THR A 37 13.04 7.36 -13.13
CA THR A 37 13.94 6.83 -14.16
C THR A 37 15.11 6.15 -13.45
N GLN A 38 14.98 4.85 -13.17
CA GLN A 38 16.12 4.01 -12.85
C GLN A 38 16.56 3.25 -14.10
N THR A 39 17.11 3.97 -15.07
CA THR A 39 18.09 3.41 -16.00
C THR A 39 19.37 3.13 -15.24
N LYS A 40 19.57 1.89 -14.81
CA LYS A 40 20.90 1.26 -14.82
C LYS A 40 20.72 -0.26 -14.82
N GLN A 41 20.67 -0.85 -16.00
CA GLN A 41 21.03 -2.24 -16.19
C GLN A 41 22.54 -2.34 -15.86
N LEU A 42 22.84 -2.50 -14.57
CA LEU A 42 24.12 -3.00 -14.13
C LEU A 42 23.94 -4.50 -14.07
N SER A 43 24.45 -5.25 -15.05
CA SER A 43 24.67 -6.69 -14.87
C SER A 43 25.69 -6.82 -13.75
N PRO A 44 25.32 -7.25 -12.52
CA PRO A 44 26.33 -7.61 -11.57
C PRO A 44 26.69 -9.04 -11.92
N SER A 45 27.91 -9.25 -12.39
CA SER A 45 28.55 -10.56 -12.30
C SER A 45 28.58 -10.94 -10.82
N LEU A 46 27.51 -11.57 -10.33
CA LEU A 46 27.34 -12.00 -8.94
C LEU A 46 28.14 -13.28 -8.73
N LYS A 47 29.46 -13.15 -8.65
CA LYS A 47 30.23 -14.02 -7.77
C LYS A 47 30.09 -13.47 -6.35
N THR A 48 28.96 -13.74 -5.70
CA THR A 48 28.78 -13.46 -4.27
C THR A 48 28.70 -14.77 -3.51
N THR A 49 29.86 -15.24 -3.08
CA THR A 49 29.99 -16.20 -1.98
C THR A 49 29.78 -15.45 -0.67
N TYR A 50 28.54 -15.06 -0.40
CA TYR A 50 28.04 -14.67 0.92
C TYR A 50 26.52 -14.86 0.91
N THR A 51 26.07 -16.07 1.24
CA THR A 51 24.65 -16.45 1.26
C THR A 51 24.01 -16.04 2.58
N GLY A 52 24.02 -14.74 2.89
CA GLY A 52 23.25 -14.21 4.01
C GLY A 52 21.77 -14.41 3.74
N ARG A 53 21.12 -15.31 4.50
CA ARG A 53 19.67 -15.50 4.41
C ARG A 53 18.97 -14.38 5.17
N VAL A 54 17.89 -13.86 4.61
CA VAL A 54 17.06 -12.81 5.24
C VAL A 54 15.82 -13.45 5.84
N LEU A 55 15.50 -13.12 7.08
CA LEU A 55 14.22 -13.46 7.69
C LEU A 55 13.25 -12.30 7.51
N VAL A 56 12.11 -12.55 6.88
CA VAL A 56 11.04 -11.57 6.71
C VAL A 56 9.85 -11.99 7.56
N ILE A 57 9.44 -11.11 8.46
CA ILE A 57 8.29 -11.32 9.33
C ILE A 57 7.20 -10.34 8.93
N TYR A 58 6.02 -10.87 8.61
CA TYR A 58 4.84 -10.10 8.26
C TYR A 58 3.74 -10.38 9.27
N VAL A 59 3.28 -9.35 9.99
CA VAL A 59 2.16 -9.49 10.94
C VAL A 59 0.87 -9.13 10.22
N TRP A 60 -0.08 -10.06 10.20
CA TRP A 60 -1.39 -9.88 9.59
C TRP A 60 -2.49 -9.98 10.63
N ALA A 61 -3.47 -9.08 10.56
CA ALA A 61 -4.66 -9.12 11.40
C ALA A 61 -5.91 -8.88 10.55
N ASN A 62 -6.95 -9.69 10.75
CA ASN A 62 -8.23 -9.54 10.08
C ASN A 62 -9.05 -8.40 10.71
N THR A 63 -8.58 -7.17 10.56
CA THR A 63 -9.13 -5.99 11.25
C THR A 63 -9.97 -5.10 10.34
N ASP A 64 -9.67 -5.10 9.04
CA ASP A 64 -10.34 -4.27 8.05
C ASP A 64 -10.57 -5.01 6.72
N VAL A 65 -11.43 -4.45 5.88
CA VAL A 65 -11.85 -5.06 4.61
C VAL A 65 -10.72 -5.17 3.57
N GLN A 66 -9.65 -4.38 3.70
CA GLN A 66 -8.50 -4.39 2.80
C GLN A 66 -7.37 -5.31 3.29
N SER A 67 -7.37 -5.71 4.57
CA SER A 67 -6.33 -6.54 5.18
C SER A 67 -6.01 -7.81 4.39
N LEU A 68 -7.04 -8.51 3.88
CA LEU A 68 -6.86 -9.71 3.06
C LEU A 68 -6.26 -9.40 1.69
N GLY A 69 -6.70 -8.29 1.06
CA GLY A 69 -6.14 -7.84 -0.22
C GLY A 69 -4.66 -7.47 -0.11
N ASN A 70 -4.27 -6.83 0.98
CA ASN A 70 -2.87 -6.50 1.26
C ASN A 70 -2.02 -7.76 1.45
N LEU A 71 -2.52 -8.75 2.19
CA LEU A 71 -1.86 -10.04 2.35
C LEU A 71 -1.68 -10.76 1.00
N GLN A 72 -2.74 -10.80 0.18
CA GLN A 72 -2.70 -11.37 -1.16
C GLN A 72 -1.67 -10.68 -2.05
N PHE A 73 -1.66 -9.34 -2.03
CA PHE A 73 -0.72 -8.55 -2.80
C PHE A 73 0.72 -8.84 -2.38
N PHE A 74 1.00 -8.84 -1.08
CA PHE A 74 2.36 -9.08 -0.58
C PHE A 74 2.84 -10.50 -0.90
N ILE A 75 2.01 -11.53 -0.71
CA ILE A 75 2.37 -12.92 -1.06
C ILE A 75 2.62 -13.05 -2.56
N ARG A 76 1.79 -12.41 -3.39
CA ARG A 76 1.88 -12.54 -4.85
C ARG A 76 3.10 -11.84 -5.45
N TYR A 77 3.46 -10.66 -4.95
CA TYR A 77 4.49 -9.82 -5.56
C TYR A 77 5.76 -9.67 -4.72
N GLY A 78 5.66 -9.86 -3.40
CA GLY A 78 6.77 -9.69 -2.46
C GLY A 78 7.47 -10.98 -2.05
N VAL A 79 6.82 -12.14 -2.20
CA VAL A 79 7.41 -13.44 -1.80
C VAL A 79 7.85 -14.21 -3.04
N HIS A 80 9.14 -14.56 -3.08
CA HIS A 80 9.69 -15.38 -4.16
C HIS A 80 10.46 -16.60 -3.60
N PRO A 81 10.19 -17.82 -4.10
CA PRO A 81 10.80 -19.05 -3.58
C PRO A 81 12.30 -19.17 -3.85
N SER A 82 12.81 -18.49 -4.88
CA SER A 82 14.24 -18.50 -5.21
C SER A 82 15.08 -17.44 -4.47
N GLN A 83 14.44 -16.55 -3.72
CA GLN A 83 15.18 -15.58 -2.91
C GLN A 83 15.83 -16.29 -1.71
N PRO A 84 17.03 -15.86 -1.28
CA PRO A 84 17.64 -16.35 -0.05
C PRO A 84 16.93 -15.73 1.17
N ALA A 85 15.62 -15.94 1.28
CA ALA A 85 14.78 -15.38 2.32
C ALA A 85 13.76 -16.41 2.80
N ASP A 86 13.54 -16.39 4.12
CA ASP A 86 12.54 -17.18 4.82
C ASP A 86 11.43 -16.23 5.29
N TYR A 87 10.18 -16.57 4.99
CA TYR A 87 9.03 -15.71 5.23
C TYR A 87 8.10 -16.30 6.29
N TYR A 88 7.80 -15.52 7.33
CA TYR A 88 6.87 -15.92 8.37
C TYR A 88 5.73 -14.91 8.48
N PHE A 89 4.51 -15.40 8.34
CA PHE A 89 3.27 -14.65 8.40
C PHE A 89 2.59 -14.92 9.74
N ILE A 90 2.69 -13.98 10.67
CA ILE A 90 2.06 -14.05 11.98
C ILE A 90 0.59 -13.68 11.84
N LEU A 91 -0.30 -14.62 12.09
CA LEU A 91 -1.75 -14.43 12.03
C LEU A 91 -2.25 -14.02 13.42
N GLN A 92 -2.56 -12.74 13.56
CA GLN A 92 -3.05 -12.19 14.81
C GLN A 92 -4.47 -12.66 15.10
N GLN A 93 -4.66 -13.22 16.29
CA GLN A 93 -5.97 -13.62 16.78
C GLN A 93 -6.83 -12.39 17.09
N VAL A 94 -8.05 -12.37 16.56
CA VAL A 94 -9.07 -11.37 16.92
C VAL A 94 -10.06 -12.05 17.85
N ASN A 95 -10.36 -11.43 19.00
CA ASN A 95 -11.25 -11.99 20.02
C ASN A 95 -10.83 -13.38 20.53
N LYS A 96 -9.52 -13.65 20.63
CA LYS A 96 -8.94 -14.95 21.05
C LYS A 96 -9.34 -16.14 20.15
N LYS A 97 -9.75 -15.88 18.91
CA LYS A 97 -10.08 -16.92 17.94
C LYS A 97 -8.91 -17.13 16.98
N PRO A 98 -8.49 -18.38 16.73
CA PRO A 98 -7.48 -18.67 15.72
C PRO A 98 -8.02 -18.31 14.33
N VAL A 99 -7.10 -17.97 13.44
CA VAL A 99 -7.44 -17.63 12.05
C VAL A 99 -7.61 -18.94 11.27
N ASN A 100 -8.65 -19.04 10.47
CA ASN A 100 -8.81 -20.18 9.57
C ASN A 100 -7.91 -20.02 8.34
N GLU A 101 -6.82 -20.78 8.28
CA GLU A 101 -5.84 -20.74 7.19
C GLU A 101 -6.39 -21.23 5.86
N SER A 102 -7.48 -22.01 5.86
CA SER A 102 -8.09 -22.53 4.63
C SER A 102 -8.63 -21.41 3.72
N GLY A 103 -8.94 -20.25 4.30
CA GLY A 103 -9.40 -19.06 3.56
C GLY A 103 -8.28 -18.10 3.15
N LEU A 104 -7.03 -18.40 3.51
CA LEU A 104 -5.88 -17.53 3.23
C LEU A 104 -5.21 -17.87 1.90
N PRO A 105 -4.42 -16.95 1.33
CA PRO A 105 -3.67 -17.21 0.11
C PRO A 105 -2.67 -18.34 0.30
N LYS A 106 -2.47 -19.15 -0.73
CA LYS A 106 -1.47 -20.22 -0.71
C LYS A 106 -0.06 -19.63 -0.63
N LEU A 107 0.77 -20.19 0.24
CA LEU A 107 2.14 -19.78 0.44
C LEU A 107 3.10 -20.56 -0.48
N PRO A 108 4.19 -19.90 -0.95
CA PRO A 108 5.33 -20.59 -1.54
C PRO A 108 6.06 -21.49 -0.53
N SER A 109 6.98 -22.34 -1.01
CA SER A 109 7.67 -23.36 -0.19
C SER A 109 8.59 -22.80 0.90
N ASN A 110 9.03 -21.53 0.77
CA ASN A 110 9.89 -20.84 1.73
C ASN A 110 9.10 -19.88 2.65
N ALA A 111 7.78 -20.05 2.73
CA ALA A 111 6.90 -19.19 3.50
C ALA A 111 5.97 -20.02 4.41
N HIS A 112 5.70 -19.49 5.60
CA HIS A 112 4.92 -20.18 6.64
C HIS A 112 3.92 -19.25 7.34
N TYR A 113 2.72 -19.77 7.64
CA TYR A 113 1.80 -19.14 8.60
C TYR A 113 2.13 -19.61 10.02
N ILE A 114 2.03 -18.70 10.99
CA ILE A 114 2.18 -18.99 12.42
C ILE A 114 1.10 -18.25 13.23
N GLN A 115 0.61 -18.85 14.32
CA GLN A 115 -0.46 -18.31 15.18
C GLN A 115 -0.13 -18.41 16.67
#